data_AF-M0N1P9-F1
#
_entry.id   AF-M0N1P9-F1
#
_cell.length_a   1.000
_cell.length_b   1.000
_cell.length_c   1.000
_cell.angle_alpha   90.00
_cell.angle_beta   90.00
_cell.angle_gamma   90.00
#
_symmetry.space_group_name_H-M   'P 1'
#
loop_
_entity.id
_entity.type
_entity.pdbx_description
1 polymer ?
#
loop_
_entity_poly.entity_id
_entity_poly.type
_entity_poly.pdbx_seq_one_letter_code
_entity_poly.pdbx_strand_id
1 'polypeptide(L)'
;YRGRYGGVLGASTVQQIERKNAEAWRSYFALKKKGERARPPGFWGNRDEGRELRTYIRNTSYSIQWGERSRLDILVGSDLKDEYGLGA
;
A
#
# COMPACT_ATOMS: atom_id res chain seq x y z
N TYR A 1 7.42 6.64 -8.49
CA TYR A 1 6.83 6.09 -7.26
C TYR A 1 7.59 4.86 -6.79
N ARG A 2 7.72 3.83 -7.65
CA ARG A 2 8.58 2.64 -7.46
C ARG A 2 9.93 2.86 -6.75
N GLY A 3 10.76 3.80 -7.21
CA GLY A 3 12.08 4.05 -6.61
C GLY A 3 12.03 4.74 -5.22
N ARG A 4 10.97 5.48 -4.91
CA ARG A 4 10.86 6.25 -3.65
C ARG A 4 10.44 5.38 -2.46
N TYR A 5 9.63 4.36 -2.71
CA TYR A 5 9.03 3.53 -1.65
C TYR A 5 9.45 2.06 -1.73
N GLY A 6 10.22 1.68 -2.75
CA GLY A 6 10.63 0.29 -2.98
C GLY A 6 11.50 -0.27 -1.85
N GLY A 7 12.41 0.53 -1.32
CA GLY A 7 13.30 0.13 -0.22
C GLY A 7 12.60 0.03 1.14
N VAL A 8 11.52 0.79 1.36
CA VAL A 8 10.73 0.76 2.61
C VAL A 8 9.64 -0.32 2.56
N LEU A 9 8.80 -0.30 1.53
CA LEU A 9 7.60 -1.17 1.43
C LEU A 9 7.85 -2.51 0.74
N GLY A 10 9.02 -2.67 0.11
CA GLY A 10 9.33 -3.80 -0.75
C GLY A 10 8.74 -3.64 -2.17
N ALA A 11 9.52 -4.07 -3.17
CA ALA A 11 9.19 -3.85 -4.59
C ALA A 11 7.85 -4.48 -5.03
N SER A 12 7.45 -5.61 -4.44
CA SER A 12 6.21 -6.32 -4.76
C SER A 12 4.96 -5.60 -4.23
N THR A 13 5.05 -4.97 -3.06
CA THR A 13 3.98 -4.18 -2.45
C THR A 13 3.74 -2.90 -3.26
N VAL A 14 4.81 -2.18 -3.62
CA VAL A 14 4.70 -0.94 -4.41
C VAL A 14 4.04 -1.19 -5.77
N GLN A 15 4.43 -2.28 -6.44
CA GLN A 15 3.83 -2.67 -7.73
C GLN A 15 2.33 -2.91 -7.64
N GLN A 16 1.87 -3.56 -6.58
CA GLN A 16 0.44 -3.84 -6.40
C GLN A 16 -0.36 -2.58 -6.11
N ILE A 17 0.17 -1.66 -5.30
CA ILE A 17 -0.45 -0.36 -5.03
C ILE A 17 -0.57 0.44 -6.34
N GLU A 18 0.51 0.52 -7.12
CA GLU A 18 0.51 1.19 -8.43
C GLU A 18 -0.55 0.58 -9.37
N ARG A 19 -0.61 -0.76 -9.47
CA ARG A 19 -1.59 -1.45 -10.30
C ARG A 19 -3.03 -1.15 -9.87
N LYS A 20 -3.33 -1.26 -8.58
CA LYS A 20 -4.69 -1.04 -8.05
C LYS A 20 -5.13 0.41 -8.21
N ASN A 21 -4.23 1.36 -8.03
CA ASN A 21 -4.52 2.77 -8.28
C ASN A 21 -4.81 3.01 -9.78
N ALA A 22 -3.99 2.46 -10.68
CA ALA A 22 -4.21 2.57 -12.12
C ALA A 22 -5.52 1.89 -12.58
N GLU A 23 -5.92 0.76 -11.98
CA GLU A 23 -7.22 0.12 -12.22
C GLU A 23 -8.39 1.02 -11.81
N ALA A 24 -8.33 1.64 -10.63
CA ALA A 24 -9.38 2.52 -10.13
C ALA A 24 -9.59 3.74 -11.05
N TRP A 25 -8.50 4.38 -11.48
CA TRP A 25 -8.58 5.50 -12.43
C TRP A 25 -9.12 5.08 -13.81
N ARG A 26 -8.65 3.95 -14.35
CA ARG A 26 -9.18 3.41 -15.62
C ARG A 26 -10.68 3.14 -15.55
N SER A 27 -11.14 2.54 -14.45
CA SER A 27 -12.56 2.29 -14.21
C SER A 27 -13.36 3.59 -14.14
N TYR A 28 -12.89 4.59 -13.38
CA TYR A 28 -13.53 5.90 -13.28
C TYR A 28 -13.69 6.58 -14.65
N PHE A 29 -12.64 6.62 -15.46
CA PHE A 29 -12.71 7.23 -16.79
C PHE A 29 -13.60 6.46 -17.77
N ALA A 30 -13.63 5.12 -17.67
CA ALA A 30 -14.53 4.30 -18.47
C ALA A 30 -16.01 4.60 -18.16
N LEU A 31 -16.36 4.71 -16.88
CA LEU A 31 -17.72 5.07 -16.45
C LEU A 31 -18.10 6.50 -16.86
N LYS A 32 -17.17 7.45 -16.71
CA LYS A 32 -17.35 8.84 -17.20
C LYS A 32 -17.66 8.89 -18.70
N LYS A 33 -16.95 8.11 -19.51
CA LYS A 33 -17.17 8.06 -20.98
C LYS A 33 -18.56 7.52 -21.34
N LYS A 34 -19.13 6.64 -20.51
CA LYS A 34 -20.48 6.09 -20.70
C LYS A 34 -21.61 7.01 -20.20
N GLY A 35 -21.27 8.17 -19.61
CA GLY A 35 -22.25 9.06 -18.98
C GLY A 35 -22.78 8.55 -17.65
N GLU A 36 -22.16 7.51 -17.07
CA GLU A 36 -22.57 6.93 -15.80
C GLU A 36 -22.08 7.78 -14.61
N ARG A 37 -22.85 7.74 -13.51
CA ARG A 37 -22.46 8.43 -12.28
C ARG A 37 -21.29 7.72 -11.62
N ALA A 38 -20.10 8.29 -11.76
CA ALA A 38 -18.89 7.83 -11.09
C ALA A 38 -18.28 8.92 -10.22
N ARG A 39 -17.67 8.52 -9.11
CA ARG A 39 -16.83 9.39 -8.27
C ARG A 39 -15.36 9.08 -8.55
N PRO A 40 -14.47 10.10 -8.59
CA PRO A 40 -13.04 9.84 -8.73
C PRO A 40 -12.56 8.97 -7.57
N PRO A 41 -11.50 8.16 -7.77
CA PRO A 41 -10.88 7.43 -6.68
C PRO A 41 -10.54 8.40 -5.53
N GLY A 42 -11.04 8.08 -4.34
CA GLY A 42 -10.75 8.85 -3.15
C GLY A 42 -9.30 8.69 -2.72
N PHE A 43 -8.74 9.75 -2.14
CA PHE A 43 -7.49 9.69 -1.37
C PHE A 43 -7.85 9.79 0.11
N TRP A 44 -7.06 9.16 0.96
CA TRP A 44 -7.26 9.20 2.42
C TRP A 44 -6.35 10.26 3.01
N GLY A 45 -6.93 11.17 3.80
CA GLY A 45 -6.29 12.41 4.24
C GLY A 45 -6.46 13.55 3.24
N ASN A 46 -5.89 14.72 3.53
CA ASN A 46 -5.82 15.84 2.59
C ASN A 46 -4.56 16.68 2.88
N ARG A 47 -4.36 17.77 2.12
CA ARG A 47 -3.17 18.61 2.31
C ARG A 47 -3.17 19.32 3.66
N ASP A 48 -4.35 19.61 4.19
CA ASP A 48 -4.56 20.51 5.33
C ASP A 48 -4.54 19.73 6.66
N GLU A 49 -5.14 18.54 6.69
CA GLU A 49 -5.21 17.62 7.83
C GLU A 49 -4.09 16.56 7.81
N GLY A 50 -3.29 16.56 6.74
CA GLY A 50 -2.22 15.60 6.54
C GLY A 50 -2.71 14.23 6.07
N ARG A 51 -1.79 13.27 6.09
CA ARG A 51 -2.08 11.87 5.76
C ARG A 51 -1.97 11.05 7.02
N GLU A 52 -3.00 10.26 7.29
CA GLU A 52 -2.92 9.26 8.35
C GLU A 52 -1.88 8.20 7.94
N LEU A 53 -0.83 8.06 8.74
CA LEU A 53 0.23 7.12 8.45
C LEU A 53 -0.32 5.70 8.62
N ARG A 54 -0.44 4.97 7.52
CA ARG A 54 -0.93 3.58 7.52
C ARG A 54 0.05 2.66 6.82
N THR A 55 0.30 1.52 7.43
CA THR A 55 1.10 0.45 6.84
C THR A 55 0.21 -0.43 5.98
N TYR A 56 0.60 -0.63 4.72
CA TYR A 56 -0.08 -1.53 3.79
C TYR A 56 0.69 -2.84 3.70
N ILE A 57 0.04 -3.92 4.13
CA ILE A 57 0.63 -5.26 4.06
C ILE A 57 -0.18 -6.06 3.06
N ARG A 58 0.51 -6.66 2.09
CA ARG A 58 -0.12 -7.57 1.14
C ARG A 58 -0.68 -8.77 1.90
N ASN A 59 -1.92 -9.17 1.61
CA ASN A 59 -2.61 -10.25 2.34
C ASN A 59 -1.93 -11.63 2.31
N THR A 60 -0.97 -11.79 1.41
CA THR A 60 -0.18 -13.00 1.17
C THR A 60 1.27 -12.84 1.64
N SER A 61 1.55 -11.77 2.38
CA SER A 61 2.88 -11.38 2.87
C SER A 61 2.88 -11.10 4.36
N TYR A 62 1.92 -11.70 5.09
CA TYR A 62 1.90 -11.69 6.54
C TYR A 62 1.47 -13.04 7.10
N SER A 63 1.95 -13.34 8.31
CA SER A 63 1.35 -14.32 9.20
C SER A 63 0.86 -13.63 10.45
N ILE A 64 -0.31 -14.05 10.93
CA ILE A 64 -0.86 -13.59 12.20
C ILE A 64 -1.14 -14.81 13.07
N GLN A 65 -0.68 -14.74 14.31
CA GLN A 65 -0.93 -15.75 15.33
C GLN A 65 -1.57 -15.07 16.52
N TRP A 66 -2.77 -15.49 16.88
CA TRP A 66 -3.49 -15.00 18.06
C TRP A 66 -3.21 -15.93 19.24
N GLY A 67 -3.01 -15.37 20.43
CA GLY A 67 -2.77 -16.12 21.65
C GLY A 67 -2.53 -15.20 22.84
N GLU A 68 -1.99 -15.73 23.93
CA GLU A 68 -1.59 -14.93 25.10
C GLU A 68 -0.60 -13.81 24.71
N ARG A 69 0.26 -14.09 23.72
CA ARG A 69 1.03 -13.07 23.00
C ARG A 69 0.75 -13.17 21.52
N SER A 70 -0.09 -12.25 21.03
CA SER A 70 -0.36 -12.13 19.60
C SER A 70 0.90 -11.70 18.84
N ARG A 71 1.17 -12.34 17.70
CA ARG A 71 2.30 -12.04 16.81
C ARG A 71 1.80 -11.71 15.41
N LEU A 72 2.37 -10.65 14.84
CA LEU A 72 2.19 -10.26 13.45
C LEU A 72 3.57 -10.26 12.79
N ASP A 73 3.79 -11.15 11.82
CA ASP A 73 4.99 -11.16 11.00
C ASP A 73 4.66 -10.54 9.63
N ILE A 74 5.50 -9.62 9.18
CA ILE A 74 5.30 -8.90 7.92
C ILE A 74 6.60 -8.86 7.14
N LEU A 75 6.50 -8.85 5.81
CA LEU A 75 7.63 -8.54 4.95
C LEU A 75 7.87 -7.02 4.93
N VAL A 76 9.09 -6.61 5.26
CA VAL A 76 9.58 -5.23 5.13
C VAL A 76 10.66 -5.15 4.04
N GLY A 77 10.82 -3.97 3.44
CA GLY A 77 11.87 -3.73 2.44
C GLY A 77 13.28 -3.70 3.02
N SER A 78 14.29 -3.73 2.16
CA SER A 78 15.72 -3.79 2.54
C SER A 78 16.14 -2.63 3.42
N ASP A 79 15.69 -1.40 3.13
CA ASP A 79 16.16 -0.21 3.83
C ASP A 79 15.77 -0.26 5.32
N LEU A 80 14.55 -0.75 5.62
CA LEU A 80 14.11 -0.99 7.00
C LEU A 80 14.87 -2.12 7.66
N LYS A 81 15.28 -3.14 6.90
CA LYS A 81 16.09 -4.22 7.46
C LYS A 81 17.48 -3.73 7.85
N ASP A 82 18.07 -2.90 7.02
CA ASP A 82 19.39 -2.32 7.27
C ASP A 82 19.35 -1.34 8.45
N GLU A 83 18.35 -0.47 8.49
CA GLU A 83 18.15 0.52 9.57
C GLU A 83 18.00 -0.12 10.95
N TYR A 84 17.24 -1.23 11.03
CA TYR A 84 16.93 -1.89 12.30
C TYR A 84 17.75 -3.16 12.57
N GLY A 85 18.77 -3.47 11.75
CA GLY A 85 19.60 -4.66 11.93
C GLY A 85 18.84 -5.98 11.77
N LEU A 86 17.80 -6.00 10.93
CA LEU A 86 16.99 -7.18 10.61
C LEU A 86 17.49 -7.89 9.34
N GLY A 87 18.54 -7.38 8.70
CA GLY A 87 19.26 -8.03 7.60
C GLY A 87 20.25 -9.04 8.17
N ALA A 88 20.23 -10.27 7.64
CA ALA A 88 21.26 -11.27 7.88
C ALA A 88 22.50 -11.00 7.02
#